data_AF-A0A447S4X0-F1
#
_entry.id   AF-A0A447S4X0-F1
#
_cell.length_a   1.000
_cell.length_b   1.000
_cell.length_c   1.000
_cell.angle_alpha   90.00
_cell.angle_beta   90.00
_cell.angle_gamma   90.00
#
_symmetry.space_group_name_H-M   'P 1'
#
loop_
_entity.id
_entity.type
_entity.pdbx_description
1 polymer ?
#
loop_
_entity_poly.entity_id
_entity_poly.type
_entity_poly.pdbx_seq_one_letter_code
_entity_poly.pdbx_strand_id
1 'polypeptide(L)'
;MSTASPVRICRARTSNRESPDLRINVWLNKETAHISLDLSGEGLHLRGYRDGTGMAPIKENLAAAIVMRSGWVPGTPLLDPMCGSGTLLIEAAMLATDRAPGLHRGHWGFGGWAQHDDAIWKEVKAEAQTRARQGLAAYESRFYGSDVDARVIERARRATPAAPALAS
;
A
#
# COMPACT_ATOMS: atom_id res chain seq x y z
N MET A 1 -1.70 38.63 -17.40
CA MET A 1 -1.92 37.69 -18.53
C MET A 1 -1.51 36.31 -18.08
N SER A 2 -2.45 35.53 -17.54
CA SER A 2 -2.22 34.14 -17.10
C SER A 2 -2.78 33.22 -18.16
N THR A 3 -1.89 32.57 -18.92
CA THR A 3 -2.26 31.57 -19.91
C THR A 3 -2.66 30.29 -19.18
N ALA A 4 -3.95 30.11 -18.94
CA ALA A 4 -4.49 28.80 -18.58
C ALA A 4 -4.30 27.87 -19.78
N SER A 5 -3.20 27.12 -19.78
CA SER A 5 -2.95 26.06 -20.75
C SER A 5 -4.06 25.02 -20.62
N PRO A 6 -4.71 24.60 -21.71
CA PRO A 6 -5.78 23.61 -21.63
C PRO A 6 -5.21 22.31 -21.08
N VAL A 7 -5.67 21.89 -19.90
CA VAL A 7 -5.39 20.57 -19.34
C VAL A 7 -6.01 19.55 -20.29
N ARG A 8 -5.18 18.91 -21.12
CA ARG A 8 -5.60 17.81 -21.98
C ARG A 8 -5.88 16.59 -21.11
N ILE A 9 -7.12 16.45 -20.68
CA ILE A 9 -7.63 15.21 -20.11
C ILE A 9 -7.73 14.21 -21.27
N CYS A 10 -7.08 13.04 -21.13
CA CYS A 10 -7.09 11.95 -22.12
C CYS A 10 -8.49 11.61 -22.64
N ARG A 11 -8.54 10.99 -23.84
CA ARG A 11 -9.73 10.46 -24.54
C ARG A 11 -10.43 9.32 -23.76
N ALA A 12 -10.98 9.55 -22.57
CA ALA A 12 -11.88 8.60 -21.93
C ALA A 12 -13.27 8.72 -22.58
N ARG A 13 -13.56 7.86 -23.58
CA ARG A 13 -14.83 7.87 -24.32
C ARG A 13 -15.90 6.94 -23.73
N THR A 14 -15.56 6.11 -22.75
CA THR A 14 -16.46 5.14 -22.12
C THR A 14 -16.34 5.22 -20.60
N SER A 15 -17.48 5.33 -19.91
CA SER A 15 -17.55 5.33 -18.45
C SER A 15 -17.51 3.89 -17.92
N ASN A 16 -16.38 3.46 -17.37
CA ASN A 16 -16.28 2.24 -16.57
C ASN A 16 -16.29 2.62 -15.08
N ARG A 17 -17.18 2.01 -14.28
CA ARG A 17 -17.28 2.30 -12.84
C ARG A 17 -16.41 1.38 -11.98
N GLU A 18 -16.07 0.19 -12.47
CA GLU A 18 -15.34 -0.81 -11.69
C GLU A 18 -13.83 -0.60 -11.79
N SER A 19 -13.32 -0.32 -12.98
CA SER A 19 -11.90 -0.10 -13.25
C SER A 19 -11.69 1.07 -14.22
N PRO A 20 -11.90 2.32 -13.77
CA PRO A 20 -11.67 3.49 -14.61
C PRO A 20 -10.17 3.74 -14.83
N ASP A 21 -9.77 4.03 -16.07
CA ASP A 21 -8.40 4.45 -16.40
C ASP A 21 -8.03 5.81 -15.80
N LEU A 22 -9.05 6.65 -15.54
CA LEU A 22 -8.92 7.98 -15.00
C LEU A 22 -10.10 8.28 -14.08
N ARG A 23 -9.82 8.60 -12.82
CA ARG A 23 -10.84 8.95 -11.83
C ARG A 23 -10.72 10.42 -11.44
N ILE A 24 -11.79 11.18 -11.64
CA ILE A 24 -11.86 12.59 -11.27
C ILE A 24 -12.71 12.72 -10.01
N ASN A 25 -12.14 13.33 -8.98
CA ASN A 25 -12.81 13.58 -7.71
C ASN A 25 -13.17 15.06 -7.62
N VAL A 26 -14.45 15.34 -7.37
CA VAL A 26 -14.96 16.70 -7.14
C VAL A 26 -15.41 16.80 -5.69
N TRP A 27 -14.78 17.68 -4.93
CA TRP A 27 -15.16 17.99 -3.55
C TRP A 27 -15.75 19.39 -3.49
N LEU A 28 -17.05 19.48 -3.17
CA LEU A 28 -17.74 20.75 -3.00
C LEU A 28 -17.75 21.13 -1.52
N ASN A 29 -17.18 22.29 -1.21
CA ASN A 29 -17.23 22.89 0.11
C ASN A 29 -17.83 24.28 0.01
N LYS A 30 -19.06 24.43 0.51
CA LYS A 30 -19.89 25.64 0.34
C LYS A 30 -20.04 25.97 -1.14
N GLU A 31 -19.49 27.10 -1.58
CA GLU A 31 -19.55 27.60 -2.96
C GLU A 31 -18.30 27.25 -3.77
N THR A 32 -17.29 26.59 -3.17
CA THR A 32 -16.03 26.24 -3.83
C THR A 32 -16.00 24.76 -4.21
N ALA A 33 -15.91 24.48 -5.50
CA ALA A 33 -15.70 23.15 -6.03
C ALA A 33 -14.20 22.90 -6.29
N HIS A 34 -13.63 21.91 -5.60
CA HIS A 34 -12.27 21.44 -5.82
C HIS A 34 -12.30 20.22 -6.74
N ILE A 35 -11.67 20.33 -7.90
CA ILE A 35 -11.55 19.25 -8.87
C ILE A 35 -10.13 18.69 -8.78
N SER A 36 -10.01 17.38 -8.60
CA SER A 36 -8.74 16.69 -8.45
C SER A 36 -8.73 15.39 -9.26
N LEU A 37 -7.54 14.99 -9.70
CA LEU A 37 -7.32 13.72 -10.37
C LEU A 37 -6.81 12.69 -9.36
N ASP A 38 -7.46 11.53 -9.29
CA ASP A 38 -7.04 10.43 -8.43
C ASP A 38 -5.96 9.60 -9.12
N LEU A 39 -4.72 9.77 -8.67
CA LEU A 39 -3.56 9.03 -9.18
C LEU A 39 -3.42 7.64 -8.53
N SER A 40 -4.11 7.37 -7.43
CA SER A 40 -3.97 6.11 -6.68
C SER A 40 -4.78 4.98 -7.32
N GLY A 41 -5.93 5.31 -7.92
CA GLY A 41 -6.89 4.35 -8.44
C GLY A 41 -7.63 3.67 -7.30
N GLU A 42 -7.20 2.47 -6.93
CA GLU A 42 -7.69 1.80 -5.72
C GLU A 42 -7.15 2.47 -4.45
N GLY A 43 -7.86 2.32 -3.33
CA GLY A 43 -7.43 2.88 -2.05
C GLY A 43 -6.00 2.43 -1.69
N LEU A 44 -5.16 3.37 -1.25
CA LEU A 44 -3.74 3.07 -1.00
C LEU A 44 -3.53 1.98 0.06
N HIS A 45 -4.45 1.86 1.03
CA HIS A 45 -4.44 0.81 2.05
C HIS A 45 -4.35 -0.62 1.46
N LEU A 46 -4.87 -0.83 0.25
CA LEU A 46 -4.70 -2.10 -0.47
C LEU A 46 -3.26 -2.21 -0.99
N ARG A 47 -2.38 -2.84 -0.20
CA ARG A 47 -0.97 -3.04 -0.58
C ARG A 47 -0.76 -4.16 -1.61
N GLY A 48 -1.78 -5.00 -1.84
CA GLY A 48 -1.73 -6.12 -2.78
C GLY A 48 -1.28 -7.46 -2.19
N TYR A 49 -1.11 -7.56 -0.87
CA TYR A 49 -0.75 -8.84 -0.21
C TYR A 49 -1.95 -9.64 0.34
N ARG A 50 -3.16 -9.07 0.28
CA ARG A 50 -4.37 -9.68 0.86
C ARG A 50 -5.39 -9.96 -0.23
N ASP A 51 -5.74 -11.23 -0.40
CA ASP A 51 -6.70 -11.69 -1.41
C ASP A 51 -8.17 -11.66 -0.94
N GLY A 52 -8.43 -11.42 0.36
CA GLY A 52 -9.79 -11.45 0.90
C GLY A 52 -10.02 -10.54 2.10
N THR A 53 -11.19 -9.89 2.13
CA THR A 53 -11.72 -9.20 3.30
C THR A 53 -12.23 -10.23 4.31
N GLY A 54 -11.41 -10.54 5.32
CA GLY A 54 -11.91 -11.23 6.52
C GLY A 54 -12.90 -10.36 7.30
N MET A 55 -13.48 -10.92 8.37
CA MET A 55 -14.29 -10.16 9.32
C MET A 55 -13.42 -9.11 10.02
N ALA A 56 -13.63 -7.84 9.66
CA ALA A 56 -13.09 -6.65 10.33
C ALA A 56 -11.57 -6.57 10.61
N PRO A 57 -10.68 -6.82 9.63
CA PRO A 57 -9.26 -6.52 9.79
C PRO A 57 -9.03 -5.00 9.88
N ILE A 58 -8.07 -4.59 10.73
CA ILE A 58 -7.58 -3.21 10.81
C ILE A 58 -7.09 -2.78 9.42
N LYS A 59 -7.44 -1.54 9.02
CA LYS A 59 -6.93 -0.97 7.77
C LYS A 59 -5.41 -0.84 7.83
N GLU A 60 -4.73 -1.21 6.76
CA GLU A 60 -3.28 -1.30 6.64
C GLU A 60 -2.58 0.02 6.98
N ASN A 61 -3.15 1.14 6.53
CA ASN A 61 -2.69 2.48 6.87
C ASN A 61 -2.83 2.83 8.36
N LEU A 62 -3.86 2.32 9.05
CA LEU A 62 -3.97 2.48 10.50
C LEU A 62 -2.96 1.59 11.23
N ALA A 63 -2.75 0.36 10.76
CA ALA A 63 -1.74 -0.54 11.31
C ALA A 63 -0.32 0.07 11.21
N ALA A 64 0.05 0.62 10.06
CA ALA A 64 1.31 1.34 9.90
C ALA A 64 1.46 2.50 10.90
N ALA A 65 0.40 3.28 11.11
CA ALA A 65 0.41 4.39 12.07
C ALA A 65 0.54 3.90 13.52
N ILE A 66 -0.06 2.75 13.87
CA ILE A 66 0.09 2.13 15.20
C ILE A 66 1.54 1.70 15.41
N VAL A 67 2.15 1.04 14.43
CA VAL A 67 3.57 0.63 14.50
C VAL A 67 4.48 1.84 14.68
N MET A 68 4.26 2.93 13.95
CA MET A 68 5.03 4.16 14.12
C MET A 68 4.87 4.80 15.51
N ARG A 69 3.73 4.57 16.17
CA ARG A 69 3.41 5.13 17.49
C ARG A 69 3.70 4.18 18.66
N SER A 70 4.01 2.91 18.40
CA SER A 70 4.21 1.91 19.45
C SER A 70 5.52 2.10 20.23
N GLY A 71 6.42 2.97 19.75
CA GLY A 71 7.78 3.11 20.29
C GLY A 71 8.71 1.95 19.91
N TRP A 72 8.25 1.03 19.08
CA TRP A 72 9.09 -0.03 18.55
C TRP A 72 10.21 0.52 17.65
N VAL A 73 11.40 -0.03 17.82
CA VAL A 73 12.59 0.33 17.05
C VAL A 73 12.86 -0.79 16.03
N PRO A 74 12.86 -0.47 14.72
CA PRO A 74 13.23 -1.43 13.68
C PRO A 74 14.57 -2.11 13.99
N GLY A 75 14.61 -3.43 13.84
CA GLY A 75 15.79 -4.24 14.21
C GLY A 75 15.73 -4.85 15.61
N THR A 76 14.74 -4.50 16.43
CA THR A 76 14.43 -5.23 17.66
C THR A 76 13.27 -6.22 17.45
N PRO A 77 13.17 -7.32 18.21
CA PRO A 77 12.08 -8.28 18.07
C PRO A 77 10.72 -7.61 18.31
N LEU A 78 9.72 -7.96 17.49
CA LEU A 78 8.34 -7.52 17.66
C LEU A 78 7.43 -8.73 17.80
N LEU A 79 6.57 -8.73 18.81
CA LEU A 79 5.64 -9.82 19.10
C LEU A 79 4.22 -9.30 19.22
N ASP A 80 3.28 -9.96 18.54
CA ASP A 80 1.85 -9.75 18.68
C ASP A 80 1.16 -11.08 19.06
N PRO A 81 0.67 -11.23 20.31
CA PRO A 81 0.11 -12.49 20.78
C PRO A 81 -1.33 -12.74 20.31
N MET A 82 -1.95 -11.75 19.65
CA MET A 82 -3.32 -11.80 19.10
C MET A 82 -3.34 -11.18 17.71
N CYS A 83 -2.46 -11.68 16.83
CA CYS A 83 -2.12 -11.02 15.58
C CYS A 83 -3.23 -11.05 14.54
N GLY A 84 -4.25 -11.90 14.70
CA GLY A 84 -5.34 -12.05 13.75
C GLY A 84 -4.84 -12.38 12.35
N SER A 85 -5.13 -11.49 11.39
CA SER A 85 -4.63 -11.59 10.01
C SER A 85 -3.17 -11.17 9.82
N GLY A 86 -2.47 -10.79 10.90
CA GLY A 86 -1.06 -10.40 10.88
C GLY A 86 -0.78 -8.99 10.35
N THR A 87 -1.80 -8.14 10.14
CA THR A 87 -1.64 -6.83 9.47
C THR A 87 -0.63 -5.92 10.17
N LEU A 88 -0.62 -5.89 11.51
CA LEU A 88 0.34 -5.11 12.29
C LEU A 88 1.78 -5.56 12.05
N LEU A 89 2.02 -6.88 12.11
CA LEU A 89 3.35 -7.47 11.90
C LEU A 89 3.81 -7.32 10.45
N ILE A 90 2.91 -7.44 9.47
CA ILE A 90 3.24 -7.25 8.05
C ILE A 90 3.64 -5.79 7.79
N GLU A 91 2.87 -4.81 8.25
CA GLU A 91 3.22 -3.39 8.07
C GLU A 91 4.52 -3.04 8.83
N ALA A 92 4.76 -3.64 10.00
CA ALA A 92 6.02 -3.49 10.74
C ALA A 92 7.22 -4.08 9.98
N ALA A 93 7.07 -5.28 9.42
CA ALA A 93 8.09 -5.93 8.61
C ALA A 93 8.40 -5.13 7.33
N MET A 94 7.36 -4.60 6.67
CA MET A 94 7.53 -3.75 5.49
C MET A 94 8.26 -2.45 5.85
N LEU A 95 7.89 -1.81 6.96
CA LEU A 95 8.56 -0.59 7.43
C LEU A 95 10.04 -0.85 7.75
N ALA A 96 10.34 -1.94 8.44
CA ALA A 96 11.70 -2.24 8.89
C ALA A 96 12.64 -2.76 7.79
N THR A 97 12.09 -3.36 6.74
CA THR A 97 12.85 -3.83 5.56
C THR A 97 12.85 -2.82 4.41
N ASP A 98 12.47 -1.57 4.67
CA ASP A 98 12.35 -0.50 3.68
C ASP A 98 11.58 -0.93 2.41
N ARG A 99 10.50 -1.70 2.62
CA ARG A 99 9.66 -2.23 1.56
C ARG A 99 8.53 -1.26 1.26
N ALA A 100 8.57 -0.67 0.07
CA ALA A 100 7.56 0.29 -0.35
C ALA A 100 6.13 -0.31 -0.33
N PRO A 101 5.12 0.42 0.20
CA PRO A 101 3.74 -0.06 0.30
C PRO A 101 3.07 -0.28 -1.07
N GLY A 102 3.58 0.40 -2.11
CA GLY A 102 3.06 0.29 -3.47
C GLY A 102 3.73 -0.79 -4.32
N LEU A 103 4.71 -1.53 -3.79
CA LEU A 103 5.58 -2.41 -4.58
C LEU A 103 4.84 -3.56 -5.26
N HIS A 104 3.77 -4.07 -4.62
CA HIS A 104 2.98 -5.21 -5.07
C HIS A 104 1.63 -4.81 -5.67
N ARG A 105 1.38 -3.51 -5.82
CA ARG A 105 0.12 -3.03 -6.42
C ARG A 105 0.12 -3.28 -7.92
N GLY A 106 -0.94 -3.94 -8.40
CA GLY A 106 -1.12 -4.22 -9.82
C GLY A 106 -1.66 -3.04 -10.63
N HIS A 107 -2.37 -2.09 -10.00
CA HIS A 107 -3.06 -1.01 -10.69
C HIS A 107 -2.86 0.35 -9.99
N TRP A 108 -2.78 1.41 -10.81
CA TRP A 108 -2.65 2.81 -10.41
C TRP A 108 -3.51 3.71 -11.30
N GLY A 109 -4.08 4.77 -10.72
CA GLY A 109 -5.00 5.69 -11.41
C GLY A 109 -4.33 6.66 -12.39
N PHE A 110 -3.00 6.69 -12.44
CA PHE A 110 -2.26 7.52 -13.40
C PHE A 110 -1.98 6.83 -14.74
N GLY A 111 -2.26 5.53 -14.88
CA GLY A 111 -1.95 4.78 -16.12
C GLY A 111 -2.65 5.32 -17.37
N GLY A 112 -3.84 5.91 -17.22
CA GLY A 112 -4.59 6.52 -18.32
C GLY A 112 -4.32 8.01 -18.55
N TRP A 113 -3.41 8.63 -17.80
CA TRP A 113 -3.20 10.09 -17.82
C TRP A 113 -2.17 10.52 -18.86
N ALA A 114 -2.52 11.48 -19.73
CA ALA A 114 -1.67 11.93 -20.84
C ALA A 114 -0.30 12.49 -20.41
N GLN A 115 -0.22 13.03 -19.19
CA GLN A 115 0.98 13.66 -18.66
C GLN A 115 1.77 12.70 -17.77
N HIS A 116 1.40 11.42 -17.73
CA HIS A 116 2.18 10.40 -17.06
C HIS A 116 3.52 10.20 -17.77
N ASP A 117 4.60 10.20 -17.00
CA ASP A 117 5.94 9.86 -17.48
C ASP A 117 6.32 8.44 -17.05
N ASP A 118 6.26 7.51 -18.01
CA ASP A 118 6.60 6.11 -17.81
C ASP A 118 8.08 5.91 -17.44
N ALA A 119 8.97 6.78 -17.89
CA ALA A 119 10.40 6.66 -17.62
C ALA A 119 10.68 6.95 -16.15
N ILE A 120 10.12 8.05 -15.63
CA ILE A 120 10.20 8.40 -14.20
C ILE A 120 9.58 7.29 -13.34
N TRP A 121 8.43 6.75 -13.74
CA TRP A 121 7.80 5.68 -12.98
C TRP A 121 8.60 4.37 -12.95
N LYS A 122 9.28 4.02 -14.05
CA LYS A 122 10.16 2.86 -14.09
C LYS A 122 11.37 3.04 -13.16
N GLU A 123 11.95 4.23 -13.12
CA GLU A 123 13.05 4.58 -12.22
C GLU A 123 12.64 4.42 -10.75
N VAL A 124 11.51 5.02 -10.35
CA VAL A 124 10.98 4.93 -8.98
C VAL A 124 10.70 3.47 -8.58
N LYS A 125 10.13 2.67 -9.50
CA LYS A 125 9.90 1.24 -9.24
C LYS A 125 11.21 0.46 -9.08
N ALA A 126 12.21 0.74 -9.90
CA ALA A 126 13.50 0.07 -9.83
C ALA A 126 14.24 0.40 -8.51
N GLU A 127 14.18 1.66 -8.07
CA GLU A 127 14.70 2.08 -6.76
C GLU A 127 13.99 1.32 -5.63
N ALA A 128 12.65 1.32 -5.61
CA ALA A 128 11.86 0.64 -4.59
C ALA A 128 12.13 -0.87 -4.53
N GLN A 129 12.31 -1.53 -5.69
CA GLN A 129 12.68 -2.95 -5.75
C GLN A 129 14.09 -3.21 -5.20
N THR A 130 15.02 -2.28 -5.41
CA THR A 130 16.41 -2.40 -4.94
C THR A 130 16.46 -2.23 -3.44
N ARG A 131 15.80 -1.19 -2.91
CA ARG A 131 15.66 -0.93 -1.48
C ARG A 131 15.00 -2.09 -0.73
N ALA A 132 13.89 -2.61 -1.25
CA ALA A 132 13.22 -3.77 -0.66
C ALA A 132 14.10 -5.02 -0.62
N ARG A 133 14.94 -5.25 -1.64
CA ARG A 133 15.88 -6.39 -1.67
C ARG A 133 17.01 -6.21 -0.65
N GLN A 134 17.58 -5.01 -0.58
CA GLN A 134 18.67 -4.68 0.36
C GLN A 134 18.18 -4.74 1.81
N GLY A 135 17.05 -4.12 2.11
CA GLY A 135 16.46 -4.13 3.45
C GLY A 135 16.08 -5.53 3.91
N LEU A 136 15.53 -6.37 3.03
CA LEU A 136 15.25 -7.77 3.36
C LEU A 136 16.53 -8.57 3.65
N ALA A 137 17.59 -8.36 2.87
CA ALA A 137 18.86 -9.08 3.06
C ALA A 137 19.61 -8.64 4.32
N ALA A 138 19.49 -7.38 4.73
CA ALA A 138 20.18 -6.82 5.90
C ALA A 138 19.42 -7.01 7.23
N TYR A 139 18.14 -7.40 7.18
CA TYR A 139 17.32 -7.47 8.39
C TYR A 139 17.51 -8.78 9.16
N GLU A 140 18.06 -8.70 10.36
CA GLU A 140 18.42 -9.87 11.17
C GLU A 140 17.37 -10.25 12.23
N SER A 141 16.55 -9.29 12.65
CA SER A 141 15.53 -9.50 13.68
C SER A 141 14.33 -10.29 13.16
N ARG A 142 13.47 -10.73 14.08
CA ARG A 142 12.30 -11.57 13.80
C ARG A 142 11.01 -10.97 14.31
N PHE A 143 9.93 -11.33 13.64
CA PHE A 143 8.56 -10.99 13.99
C PHE A 143 7.85 -12.24 14.48
N TYR A 144 7.14 -12.13 15.59
CA TYR A 144 6.41 -13.23 16.21
C TYR A 144 4.93 -12.88 16.27
N GLY A 145 4.08 -13.80 15.83
CA GLY A 145 2.65 -13.60 15.79
C GLY A 145 1.91 -14.88 16.13
N SER A 146 1.07 -14.82 17.16
CA SER A 146 0.18 -15.93 17.54
C SER A 146 -1.26 -15.46 17.58
N ASP A 147 -2.19 -16.40 17.45
CA ASP A 147 -3.62 -16.19 17.60
C ASP A 147 -4.27 -17.53 17.96
N VAL A 148 -5.44 -17.49 18.59
CA VAL A 148 -6.19 -18.69 18.97
C VAL A 148 -6.88 -19.34 17.77
N ASP A 149 -7.25 -18.56 16.74
CA ASP A 149 -7.92 -19.09 15.55
C ASP A 149 -6.90 -19.53 14.48
N ALA A 150 -6.78 -20.84 14.27
CA ALA A 150 -5.86 -21.40 13.28
C ALA A 150 -6.12 -20.88 11.85
N ARG A 151 -7.37 -20.50 11.51
CA ARG A 151 -7.73 -20.01 10.17
C ARG A 151 -7.15 -18.63 9.90
N VAL A 152 -7.05 -17.76 10.93
CA VAL A 152 -6.47 -16.42 10.75
C VAL A 152 -4.97 -16.48 10.66
N ILE A 153 -4.32 -17.40 11.39
CA ILE A 153 -2.89 -17.69 11.25
C ILE A 153 -2.54 -18.21 9.86
N GLU A 154 -3.35 -19.12 9.30
CA GLU A 154 -3.12 -19.60 7.94
C GLU A 154 -3.23 -18.44 6.91
N ARG A 155 -4.21 -17.56 7.09
CA ARG A 155 -4.34 -16.35 6.26
C ARG A 155 -3.16 -15.40 6.41
N ALA A 156 -2.69 -15.18 7.64
CA ALA A 156 -1.53 -14.34 7.93
C ALA A 156 -0.26 -14.88 7.24
N ARG A 157 -0.05 -16.20 7.30
CA ARG A 157 1.09 -16.86 6.61
C ARG A 157 1.03 -16.71 5.11
N ARG A 158 -0.15 -16.85 4.48
CA ARG A 158 -0.34 -16.66 3.04
C ARG A 158 -0.15 -15.20 2.61
N ALA A 159 -0.59 -14.27 3.45
CA ALA A 159 -0.52 -12.84 3.20
C ALA A 159 0.89 -12.25 3.36
N THR A 160 1.87 -13.02 3.86
CA THR A 160 3.22 -12.51 4.12
C THR A 160 4.04 -12.51 2.82
N PRO A 161 4.41 -11.34 2.28
CA PRO A 161 5.23 -11.28 1.08
C PRO A 161 6.70 -11.60 1.42
N ALA A 162 7.09 -12.87 1.39
CA ALA A 162 8.48 -13.35 1.49
C ALA A 162 9.38 -12.50 2.43
N ALA A 163 8.92 -12.29 3.67
CA ALA A 163 9.66 -11.60 4.74
C ALA A 163 10.32 -12.66 5.64
N PRO A 164 11.35 -12.31 6.45
CA PRO A 164 12.03 -13.30 7.29
C PRO A 164 11.01 -13.89 8.26
N ALA A 165 10.92 -15.22 8.23
CA ALA A 165 9.78 -16.01 8.67
C ALA A 165 9.11 -15.52 9.97
N LEU A 166 7.80 -15.25 9.87
CA LEU A 166 6.87 -15.21 11.00
C LEU A 166 6.76 -16.63 11.56
N ALA A 167 7.49 -16.94 12.63
CA ALA A 167 7.43 -18.26 13.26
C ALA A 167 7.48 -18.16 14.78
N SER A 168 6.31 -18.32 15.40
CA SER A 168 5.94 -19.55 16.14
C SER A 168 4.44 -19.53 16.37
#